data_AF-A0A8S0QEU7-F1
#
_entry.id   AF-A0A8S0QEU7-F1
#
_cell.length_a   1.000
_cell.length_b   1.000
_cell.length_c   1.000
_cell.angle_alpha   90.00
_cell.angle_beta   90.00
_cell.angle_gamma   90.00
#
_symmetry.space_group_name_H-M   'P 1'
#
loop_
_entity.id
_entity.type
_entity.pdbx_description
1 polymer ?
#
loop_
_entity_poly.entity_id
_entity_poly.type
_entity_poly.pdbx_seq_one_letter_code
_entity_poly.pdbx_strand_id
1 'polypeptide(L)'
;MSSSSDRLMSFAAGDLQMVAVAERQVKALPPRPTPSSPSTALVEYTPPPPNPEEEDLEVKLRRINECVPVRVNNTSGSSAGSGSGDFHQYRQMRRKEQDRLARMDSDYQKRKEITEFSQRREDRLKAAEERTAKKRLKRQKKKQKKQEKKTKLNAAGEEHKKEQTSDEDGDSENDETE
;
A
#
# COMPACT_ATOMS: atom_id res chain seq x y z
N MET A 1 -21.10 20.41 -48.59
CA MET A 1 -21.97 21.38 -47.88
C MET A 1 -22.29 20.72 -46.53
N SER A 2 -21.50 20.97 -45.48
CA SER A 2 -21.68 22.06 -44.50
C SER A 2 -23.10 22.15 -43.93
N SER A 3 -23.31 21.70 -42.69
CA SER A 3 -23.41 22.61 -41.54
C SER A 3 -23.77 21.86 -40.26
N SER A 4 -23.11 22.29 -39.19
CA SER A 4 -23.25 21.96 -37.78
C SER A 4 -24.54 22.53 -37.19
N SER A 5 -25.06 21.89 -36.14
CA SER A 5 -25.95 22.56 -35.17
C SER A 5 -25.87 21.87 -33.81
N ASP A 6 -25.06 22.46 -32.94
CA ASP A 6 -24.95 22.17 -31.52
C ASP A 6 -26.32 22.31 -30.83
N ARG A 7 -26.75 21.29 -30.08
CA ARG A 7 -27.92 21.40 -29.20
C ARG A 7 -27.42 21.64 -27.77
N LEU A 8 -27.48 22.91 -27.37
CA LEU A 8 -27.21 23.42 -26.03
C LEU A 8 -28.06 22.74 -24.95
N MET A 9 -27.40 22.49 -23.83
CA MET A 9 -27.94 21.96 -22.57
C MET A 9 -29.00 22.89 -21.96
N SER A 10 -30.07 22.33 -21.42
CA SER A 10 -30.89 22.99 -20.39
C SER A 10 -31.32 21.96 -19.35
N PHE A 11 -30.66 21.97 -18.19
CA PHE A 11 -31.09 21.22 -17.02
C PHE A 11 -32.15 22.06 -16.29
N ALA A 12 -33.41 21.67 -16.43
CA ALA A 12 -34.52 22.28 -15.71
C ALA A 12 -34.50 21.87 -14.23
N ALA A 13 -34.78 22.87 -13.39
CA ALA A 13 -34.74 22.86 -11.95
C ALA A 13 -35.55 21.72 -11.31
N GLY A 14 -35.00 21.16 -10.24
CA GLY A 14 -35.51 19.99 -9.54
C GLY A 14 -36.85 20.21 -8.84
N ASP A 15 -37.64 19.15 -8.85
CA ASP A 15 -38.71 18.89 -7.89
C ASP A 15 -38.25 17.72 -7.01
N LEU A 16 -37.50 18.04 -5.95
CA LEU A 16 -37.06 17.08 -4.94
C LEU A 16 -38.03 17.17 -3.75
N GLN A 17 -39.04 16.29 -3.76
CA GLN A 17 -40.01 16.18 -2.67
C GLN A 17 -39.32 15.59 -1.43
N MET A 18 -39.00 16.43 -0.45
CA MET A 18 -38.42 16.04 0.84
C MET A 18 -39.50 15.47 1.76
N VAL A 19 -39.50 14.16 1.99
CA VAL A 19 -40.28 13.53 3.06
C VAL A 19 -39.50 13.67 4.36
N ALA A 20 -40.06 14.38 5.34
CA ALA A 20 -39.49 14.51 6.67
C ALA A 20 -39.49 13.15 7.38
N VAL A 21 -38.31 12.57 7.56
CA VAL A 21 -38.11 11.40 8.44
C VAL A 21 -38.12 11.92 9.87
N ALA A 22 -39.11 11.48 10.65
CA ALA A 22 -39.22 11.82 12.06
C ALA A 22 -37.91 11.52 12.81
N GLU A 23 -37.40 12.54 13.49
CA GLU A 23 -36.19 12.54 14.31
C GLU A 23 -36.20 11.34 15.27
N ARG A 24 -35.30 10.37 15.11
CA ARG A 24 -35.02 9.42 16.20
C ARG A 24 -34.32 10.19 17.31
N GLN A 25 -34.98 10.34 18.46
CA GLN A 25 -34.37 10.90 19.66
C GLN A 25 -33.11 10.10 20.03
N VAL A 26 -31.95 10.70 19.77
CA VAL A 26 -30.68 10.26 20.33
C VAL A 26 -30.69 10.60 21.82
N LYS A 27 -30.68 9.55 22.67
CA LYS A 27 -30.50 9.74 24.11
C LYS A 27 -29.17 10.48 24.33
N ALA A 28 -29.26 11.68 24.90
CA ALA A 28 -28.10 12.55 25.13
C ALA A 28 -27.07 11.81 26.01
N LEU A 29 -25.83 11.74 25.52
CA LEU A 29 -24.68 11.31 26.30
C LEU A 29 -24.42 12.37 27.41
N PRO A 30 -23.94 11.96 28.60
CA PRO A 30 -23.72 12.88 29.71
C PRO A 30 -22.69 13.96 29.37
N PRO A 31 -22.79 15.16 29.98
CA PRO A 31 -21.89 16.27 29.67
C PRO A 31 -20.45 15.92 30.05
N ARG A 32 -19.53 16.21 29.11
CA ARG A 32 -18.09 15.99 29.28
C ARG A 32 -17.57 16.93 30.39
N PRO A 33 -16.75 16.45 31.35
CA PRO A 33 -16.21 17.29 32.41
C PRO A 33 -15.36 18.43 31.82
N THR A 34 -15.44 19.60 32.45
CA THR A 34 -14.64 20.78 32.10
C THR A 34 -13.14 20.46 32.27
N PRO A 35 -12.26 20.86 31.33
CA PRO A 35 -10.85 20.51 31.41
C PRO A 35 -10.17 21.28 32.55
N SER A 36 -9.96 20.63 33.70
CA SER A 36 -8.96 21.08 34.66
C SER A 36 -7.60 20.58 34.19
N SER A 37 -6.72 21.53 33.86
CA SER A 37 -5.31 21.38 33.45
C SER A 37 -5.05 21.15 31.95
N PRO A 38 -4.11 21.91 31.35
CA PRO A 38 -3.70 21.72 29.96
C PRO A 38 -2.75 20.51 29.89
N SER A 39 -3.31 19.31 29.76
CA SER A 39 -2.50 18.12 29.46
C SER A 39 -2.12 18.13 27.98
N THR A 40 -0.83 18.22 27.69
CA THR A 40 -0.23 18.10 26.35
C THR A 40 -0.15 16.65 25.86
N ALA A 41 -0.99 15.76 26.36
CA ALA A 41 -1.01 14.35 25.96
C ALA A 41 -1.87 14.17 24.71
N LEU A 42 -1.23 14.19 23.54
CA LEU A 42 -1.76 13.52 22.35
C LEU A 42 -2.03 12.06 22.73
N VAL A 43 -3.30 11.70 22.93
CA VAL A 43 -3.71 10.30 23.07
C VAL A 43 -3.60 9.69 21.69
N GLU A 44 -2.43 9.11 21.40
CA GLU A 44 -2.24 8.26 20.23
C GLU A 44 -3.22 7.09 20.33
N TYR A 45 -4.24 7.11 19.48
CA TYR A 45 -5.14 5.97 19.34
C TYR A 45 -4.36 4.85 18.67
N THR A 46 -3.82 3.94 19.48
CA THR A 46 -3.31 2.66 19.00
C THR A 46 -4.51 1.76 18.74
N PRO A 47 -4.87 1.44 17.49
CA PRO A 47 -5.92 0.48 17.22
C PRO A 47 -5.57 -0.85 17.88
N PRO A 48 -6.54 -1.55 18.49
CA PRO A 48 -6.29 -2.84 19.10
C PRO A 48 -5.69 -3.79 18.05
N PRO A 49 -4.70 -4.62 18.43
CA PRO A 49 -4.13 -5.58 17.50
C PRO A 49 -5.24 -6.51 17.00
N PRO A 50 -5.25 -6.85 15.70
CA PRO A 50 -6.22 -7.80 15.18
C PRO A 50 -6.09 -9.11 15.96
N ASN A 51 -7.22 -9.62 16.46
CA ASN A 51 -7.25 -10.89 17.18
C ASN A 51 -6.85 -11.99 16.19
N PRO A 52 -5.76 -12.74 16.43
CA PRO A 52 -5.31 -13.78 15.51
C PRO A 52 -6.33 -14.91 15.35
N GLU A 53 -7.25 -15.07 16.31
CA GLU A 53 -8.34 -16.05 16.27
C GLU A 53 -9.48 -15.63 15.31
N GLU A 54 -9.76 -14.34 15.16
CA GLU A 54 -10.77 -13.85 14.20
C GLU A 54 -10.29 -14.08 12.76
N GLU A 55 -9.03 -13.73 12.49
CA GLU A 55 -8.39 -14.02 11.21
C GLU A 55 -8.39 -15.52 10.89
N ASP A 56 -8.18 -16.39 11.88
CA ASP A 56 -8.25 -17.85 11.69
C ASP A 56 -9.67 -18.34 11.38
N LEU A 57 -10.71 -17.73 11.99
CA LEU A 57 -12.10 -18.08 11.71
C LEU A 57 -12.53 -17.65 10.31
N GLU A 58 -12.20 -16.44 9.87
CA GLU A 58 -12.49 -16.01 8.49
C GLU A 58 -11.75 -16.88 7.47
N VAL A 59 -10.48 -17.18 7.71
CA VAL A 59 -9.68 -18.05 6.83
C VAL A 59 -10.24 -19.47 6.79
N LYS A 60 -10.65 -20.02 7.94
CA LYS A 60 -11.29 -21.34 8.03
C LYS A 60 -12.65 -21.35 7.34
N LEU A 61 -13.46 -20.31 7.48
CA LEU A 61 -14.75 -20.20 6.79
C LEU A 61 -14.58 -20.08 5.27
N ARG A 62 -13.57 -19.34 4.79
CA ARG A 62 -13.19 -19.33 3.37
C ARG A 62 -12.81 -20.73 2.89
N ARG A 63 -11.92 -21.40 3.61
CA ARG A 63 -11.46 -22.76 3.32
C ARG A 63 -12.63 -23.75 3.27
N ILE A 64 -13.56 -23.68 4.22
CA ILE A 64 -14.73 -24.54 4.25
C ILE A 64 -15.63 -24.26 3.04
N ASN A 65 -15.96 -23.01 2.78
CA ASN A 65 -16.86 -22.65 1.68
C ASN A 65 -16.29 -22.97 0.29
N GLU A 66 -14.97 -22.96 0.13
CA GLU A 66 -14.30 -23.16 -1.17
C GLU A 66 -13.79 -24.59 -1.37
N CYS A 67 -13.28 -25.24 -0.33
CA CYS A 67 -12.61 -26.53 -0.46
C CYS A 67 -13.44 -27.72 0.04
N VAL A 68 -14.46 -27.50 0.87
CA VAL A 68 -15.28 -28.61 1.38
C VAL A 68 -16.41 -28.90 0.38
N PRO A 69 -16.51 -30.13 -0.16
CA PRO A 69 -17.60 -30.50 -1.04
C PRO A 69 -18.94 -30.40 -0.30
N VAL A 70 -19.85 -29.57 -0.83
CA VAL A 70 -21.21 -29.44 -0.30
C VAL A 70 -22.06 -30.57 -0.89
N ARG A 71 -22.53 -31.48 -0.04
CA ARG A 71 -23.53 -32.48 -0.43
C ARG A 71 -24.89 -31.79 -0.57
N VAL A 72 -25.48 -31.89 -1.76
CA VAL A 72 -26.83 -31.38 -2.03
C VAL A 72 -27.81 -32.54 -1.96
N ASN A 73 -28.79 -32.44 -1.07
CA ASN A 73 -29.77 -33.51 -0.83
C ASN A 73 -31.06 -33.34 -1.66
N ASN A 74 -31.32 -32.16 -2.22
CA ASN A 74 -32.55 -31.82 -2.93
C ASN A 74 -32.36 -31.76 -4.45
N THR A 75 -31.63 -32.73 -5.01
CA THR A 75 -31.31 -32.76 -6.44
C THR A 75 -32.31 -33.65 -7.19
N SER A 76 -33.09 -33.05 -8.09
CA SER A 76 -33.97 -33.78 -9.01
C SER A 76 -33.14 -34.60 -10.02
N GLY A 77 -33.72 -35.67 -10.58
CA GLY A 77 -33.04 -36.52 -11.56
C GLY A 77 -32.59 -35.76 -12.81
N SER A 78 -31.54 -36.23 -13.49
CA SER A 78 -30.90 -35.51 -14.62
C SER A 78 -31.81 -35.26 -15.82
N SER A 79 -32.87 -36.05 -15.99
CA SER A 79 -33.88 -35.91 -17.04
C SER A 79 -35.17 -35.27 -16.55
N ALA A 80 -35.25 -34.88 -15.27
CA ALA A 80 -36.40 -34.17 -14.73
C ALA A 80 -36.50 -32.77 -15.36
N GLY A 81 -37.72 -32.33 -15.64
CA GLY A 81 -37.98 -30.98 -16.15
C GLY A 81 -37.70 -29.89 -15.11
N SER A 82 -37.69 -28.63 -15.56
CA SER A 82 -37.53 -27.49 -14.66
C SER A 82 -38.71 -27.37 -13.70
N GLY A 83 -38.42 -27.42 -12.40
CA GLY A 83 -39.37 -27.13 -11.33
C GLY A 83 -39.56 -25.63 -11.10
N SER A 84 -40.60 -25.26 -10.35
CA SER A 84 -40.90 -23.86 -10.00
C SER A 84 -39.84 -23.21 -9.10
N GLY A 85 -39.05 -24.02 -8.36
CA GLY A 85 -37.98 -23.57 -7.48
C GLY A 85 -36.61 -23.39 -8.17
N ASP A 86 -36.43 -23.94 -9.37
CA ASP A 86 -35.11 -24.03 -10.02
C ASP A 86 -34.57 -22.65 -10.41
N PHE A 87 -35.48 -21.74 -10.82
CA PHE A 87 -35.11 -20.36 -11.10
C PHE A 87 -34.48 -19.66 -9.88
N HIS A 88 -35.05 -19.86 -8.69
CA HIS A 88 -34.53 -19.24 -7.47
C HIS A 88 -33.22 -19.87 -7.02
N GLN A 89 -33.04 -21.17 -7.21
CA GLN A 89 -31.77 -21.86 -6.96
C GLN A 89 -30.67 -21.30 -7.88
N TYR A 90 -30.96 -21.20 -9.19
CA TYR A 90 -30.04 -20.61 -10.16
C TYR A 90 -29.66 -19.17 -9.80
N ARG A 91 -30.63 -18.33 -9.44
CA ARG A 91 -30.40 -16.92 -9.05
C ARG A 91 -29.51 -16.79 -7.81
N GLN A 92 -29.62 -17.71 -6.85
CA GLN A 92 -28.78 -17.73 -5.65
C GLN A 92 -27.37 -18.20 -5.99
N MET A 93 -27.25 -19.30 -6.74
CA MET A 93 -25.96 -19.84 -7.17
C MET A 93 -25.18 -18.85 -8.03
N ARG A 94 -25.84 -18.19 -8.99
CA ARG A 94 -25.21 -17.17 -9.84
C ARG A 94 -24.67 -16.00 -9.01
N ARG A 95 -25.42 -15.49 -8.03
CA ARG A 95 -24.94 -14.42 -7.15
C ARG A 95 -23.76 -14.88 -6.30
N LYS A 96 -23.85 -16.07 -5.71
CA LYS A 96 -22.73 -16.66 -4.95
C LYS A 96 -21.46 -16.76 -5.80
N GLU A 97 -21.59 -17.16 -7.07
CA GLU A 97 -20.46 -17.28 -7.99
C GLU A 97 -19.91 -15.92 -8.43
N GLN A 98 -20.77 -14.95 -8.74
CA GLN A 98 -20.33 -13.58 -9.04
C GLN A 98 -19.56 -12.97 -7.88
N ASP A 99 -20.07 -13.13 -6.65
CA ASP A 99 -19.39 -12.64 -5.45
C ASP A 99 -18.05 -13.38 -5.23
N ARG A 100 -17.97 -14.67 -5.58
CA ARG A 100 -16.72 -15.45 -5.50
C ARG A 100 -15.68 -14.90 -6.48
N LEU A 101 -16.07 -14.66 -7.74
CA LEU A 101 -15.19 -14.10 -8.76
C LEU A 101 -14.74 -12.68 -8.38
N ALA A 102 -15.66 -11.81 -7.98
CA ALA A 102 -15.35 -10.45 -7.57
C ALA A 102 -14.35 -10.40 -6.39
N ARG A 103 -14.49 -11.31 -5.41
CA ARG A 103 -13.53 -11.43 -4.31
C ARG A 103 -12.15 -11.85 -4.79
N MET A 104 -12.09 -12.89 -5.64
CA MET A 104 -10.82 -13.36 -6.22
C MET A 104 -10.10 -12.26 -6.99
N ASP A 105 -10.83 -11.50 -7.81
CA ASP A 105 -10.27 -10.37 -8.57
C ASP A 105 -9.76 -9.27 -7.65
N SER A 106 -10.53 -8.92 -6.60
CA SER A 106 -10.12 -7.91 -5.62
C SER A 106 -8.86 -8.31 -4.85
N ASP A 107 -8.73 -9.58 -4.48
CA ASP A 107 -7.57 -10.09 -3.76
C ASP A 107 -6.34 -10.14 -4.67
N TYR A 108 -6.52 -10.49 -5.95
CA TYR A 108 -5.47 -10.45 -6.95
C TYR A 108 -4.95 -9.01 -7.17
N GLN A 109 -5.85 -8.03 -7.32
CA GLN A 109 -5.48 -6.63 -7.48
C GLN A 109 -4.70 -6.11 -6.27
N LYS A 110 -5.19 -6.36 -5.05
CA LYS A 110 -4.49 -5.99 -3.81
C LYS A 110 -3.09 -6.60 -3.73
N ARG A 111 -2.96 -7.90 -4.02
CA ARG A 111 -1.65 -8.59 -4.02
C ARG A 111 -0.71 -7.96 -5.04
N LYS A 112 -1.20 -7.69 -6.25
CA LYS A 112 -0.43 -7.03 -7.30
C LYS A 112 0.06 -5.66 -6.85
N GLU A 113 -0.82 -4.80 -6.35
CA GLU A 113 -0.46 -3.47 -5.85
C GLU A 113 0.57 -3.51 -4.73
N ILE A 114 0.42 -4.41 -3.75
CA ILE A 114 1.38 -4.59 -2.66
C ILE A 114 2.75 -5.03 -3.19
N THR A 115 2.77 -6.00 -4.12
CA THR A 115 4.04 -6.47 -4.70
C THR A 115 4.74 -5.38 -5.49
N GLU A 116 4.01 -4.62 -6.31
CA GLU A 116 4.58 -3.52 -7.07
C GLU A 116 5.08 -2.38 -6.17
N PHE A 117 4.33 -2.05 -5.11
CA PHE A 117 4.74 -1.03 -4.14
C PHE A 117 6.01 -1.44 -3.41
N SER A 118 6.09 -2.70 -2.98
CA SER A 118 7.25 -3.25 -2.26
C SER A 118 8.49 -3.25 -3.16
N GLN A 119 8.35 -3.70 -4.41
CA GLN A 119 9.43 -3.62 -5.42
C GLN A 119 9.89 -2.18 -5.63
N ARG A 120 8.97 -1.24 -5.90
CA ARG A 120 9.30 0.19 -6.07
C ARG A 120 9.96 0.81 -4.83
N ARG A 121 9.65 0.32 -3.63
CA ARG A 121 10.27 0.78 -2.38
C ARG A 121 11.68 0.22 -2.25
N GLU A 122 11.84 -1.08 -2.48
CA GLU A 122 13.14 -1.75 -2.45
C GLU A 122 14.11 -1.17 -3.47
N ASP A 123 13.66 -0.88 -4.69
CA ASP A 123 14.50 -0.31 -5.74
C ASP A 123 15.00 1.09 -5.36
N ARG A 124 14.14 1.92 -4.75
CA ARG A 124 14.53 3.24 -4.22
C ARG A 124 15.54 3.12 -3.08
N LEU A 125 15.36 2.17 -2.18
CA LEU A 125 16.30 1.90 -1.09
C LEU A 125 17.65 1.40 -1.63
N LYS A 126 17.64 0.44 -2.55
CA LYS A 126 18.85 -0.08 -3.22
C LYS A 126 19.61 1.04 -3.93
N ALA A 127 18.93 1.89 -4.69
CA ALA A 127 19.57 3.03 -5.36
C ALA A 127 20.21 4.02 -4.36
N ALA A 128 19.55 4.29 -3.24
CA ALA A 128 20.10 5.14 -2.17
C ALA A 128 21.30 4.48 -1.46
N GLU A 129 21.23 3.17 -1.22
CA GLU A 129 22.30 2.38 -0.65
C GLU A 129 23.51 2.31 -1.57
N GLU A 130 23.33 2.10 -2.87
CA GLU A 130 24.40 2.11 -3.87
C GLU A 130 25.11 3.47 -3.94
N ARG A 131 24.34 4.57 -4.00
CA ARG A 131 24.90 5.93 -3.97
C ARG A 131 25.70 6.17 -2.68
N THR A 132 25.18 5.73 -1.55
CA THR A 132 25.83 5.87 -0.25
C THR A 132 27.07 4.99 -0.13
N ALA A 133 27.03 3.76 -0.65
CA ALA A 133 28.13 2.81 -0.67
C ALA A 133 29.28 3.31 -1.54
N LYS A 134 29.00 3.82 -2.75
CA LYS A 134 30.01 4.45 -3.61
C LYS A 134 30.70 5.62 -2.90
N LYS A 135 29.94 6.51 -2.26
CA LYS A 135 30.50 7.63 -1.46
C LYS A 135 31.30 7.14 -0.24
N ARG A 136 30.82 6.11 0.46
CA ARG A 136 31.51 5.48 1.60
C ARG A 136 32.84 4.87 1.18
N LEU A 137 32.88 4.14 0.06
CA LEU A 137 34.11 3.56 -0.51
C LEU A 137 35.13 4.64 -0.89
N LYS A 138 34.69 5.73 -1.54
CA LYS A 138 35.58 6.89 -1.84
C LYS A 138 36.19 7.46 -0.55
N ARG A 139 35.39 7.67 0.49
CA ARG A 139 35.87 8.17 1.80
C ARG A 139 36.82 7.19 2.49
N GLN A 140 36.54 5.89 2.42
CA GLN A 140 37.38 4.85 3.01
C GLN A 140 38.75 4.79 2.32
N LYS A 141 38.80 4.86 0.98
CA LYS A 141 40.06 4.95 0.22
C LYS A 141 40.86 6.21 0.59
N LYS A 142 40.22 7.37 0.70
CA LYS A 142 40.88 8.62 1.14
C LYS A 142 41.42 8.51 2.58
N LYS A 143 40.67 7.87 3.48
CA LYS A 143 41.10 7.61 4.86
C LYS A 143 42.31 6.68 4.90
N GLN A 144 42.30 5.58 4.13
CA GLN A 144 43.43 4.65 4.02
C GLN A 144 44.69 5.36 3.50
N LYS A 145 44.61 6.09 2.37
CA LYS A 145 45.73 6.88 1.84
C LYS A 145 46.28 7.89 2.85
N LYS A 146 45.42 8.56 3.63
CA LYS A 146 45.86 9.50 4.70
C LYS A 146 46.56 8.77 5.85
N GLN A 147 46.05 7.60 6.26
CA GLN A 147 46.69 6.79 7.30
C GLN A 147 48.04 6.26 6.83
N GLU A 148 48.16 5.78 5.59
CA GLU A 148 49.42 5.36 4.98
C GLU A 148 50.43 6.50 4.89
N LYS A 149 50.01 7.72 4.52
CA LYS A 149 50.91 8.89 4.54
C LYS A 149 51.38 9.21 5.96
N LYS A 150 50.51 9.12 6.97
CA LYS A 150 50.88 9.35 8.37
C LYS A 150 51.83 8.29 8.91
N THR A 151 51.60 7.01 8.62
CA THR A 151 52.51 5.93 9.03
C THR A 151 53.85 6.05 8.33
N LYS A 152 53.88 6.41 7.04
CA LYS A 152 55.13 6.71 6.30
C LYS A 152 55.88 7.90 6.88
N LEU A 153 55.20 8.98 7.26
CA LEU A 153 55.86 10.14 7.90
C LEU A 153 56.38 9.82 9.31
N ASN A 154 55.69 8.95 10.07
CA ASN A 154 56.20 8.48 11.36
C ASN A 154 57.38 7.50 11.20
N ALA A 155 57.43 6.73 10.10
CA ALA A 155 58.57 5.86 9.79
C ALA A 155 59.76 6.61 9.15
N ALA A 156 59.49 7.68 8.39
CA ALA A 156 60.52 8.55 7.79
C ALA A 156 60.94 9.71 8.73
N GLY A 157 60.36 9.81 9.92
CA GLY A 157 60.79 10.72 10.97
C GLY A 157 62.18 10.42 11.53
N GLU A 158 62.81 9.33 11.09
CA GLU A 158 64.21 9.02 11.42
C GLU A 158 65.21 9.51 10.36
N GLU A 159 64.81 9.76 9.10
CA GLU A 159 65.74 10.24 8.06
C GLU A 159 65.10 11.14 6.99
N HIS A 160 65.60 12.38 6.92
CA HIS A 160 65.63 13.28 5.76
C HIS A 160 64.40 14.11 5.30
N LYS A 161 64.50 15.39 5.70
CA LYS A 161 63.94 16.62 5.10
C LYS A 161 64.52 16.88 3.70
N LYS A 162 63.76 16.74 2.60
CA LYS A 162 63.91 17.50 1.34
C LYS A 162 62.88 17.16 0.23
N GLU A 163 62.35 18.24 -0.39
CA GLU A 163 61.90 18.39 -1.80
C GLU A 163 60.49 17.88 -2.24
N GLN A 164 59.66 18.87 -2.64
CA GLN A 164 58.65 19.00 -3.73
C GLN A 164 58.02 17.76 -4.41
N THR A 165 56.68 17.76 -4.59
CA THR A 165 55.89 17.59 -5.87
C THR A 165 54.39 17.87 -5.58
N SER A 166 53.79 18.95 -6.10
CA SER A 166 52.86 19.00 -7.25
C SER A 166 51.96 17.78 -7.44
N ASP A 167 50.64 17.94 -7.22
CA ASP A 167 49.58 17.14 -7.87
C ASP A 167 48.28 17.95 -7.83
N GLU A 168 48.02 18.60 -8.95
CA GLU A 168 46.81 19.30 -9.35
C GLU A 168 45.93 18.26 -10.03
N ASP A 169 44.79 17.90 -9.44
CA ASP A 169 43.87 16.89 -9.99
C ASP A 169 42.47 17.50 -10.05
N GLY A 170 42.11 17.98 -11.24
CA GLY A 170 40.84 18.60 -11.56
C GLY A 170 39.73 17.55 -11.66
N ASP A 171 38.76 17.63 -10.77
CA ASP A 171 37.54 16.83 -10.80
C ASP A 171 36.52 17.55 -11.72
N SER A 172 36.51 17.14 -12.99
CA SER A 172 35.52 17.60 -13.98
C SER A 172 34.16 16.94 -13.66
N GLU A 173 33.27 17.70 -13.04
CA GLU A 173 31.85 17.37 -12.87
C GLU A 173 31.15 17.50 -14.23
N ASN A 174 30.95 16.36 -14.92
CA ASN A 174 29.96 16.25 -16.00
C ASN A 174 28.68 15.64 -15.41
N ASP A 175 27.74 16.50 -15.01
CA ASP A 175 26.39 16.14 -14.60
C ASP A 175 25.49 16.18 -15.84
N GLU A 176 25.46 15.08 -16.59
CA GLU A 176 24.40 14.86 -17.57
C GLU A 176 23.24 14.15 -16.87
N THR A 177 22.23 14.95 -16.53
CA THR A 177 20.90 14.51 -16.12
C THR A 177 20.00 14.38 -17.35
N GLU A 178 19.67 13.14 -17.72
CA GLU A 178 18.39 12.76 -18.34
C GLU A 178 17.66 11.76 -17.42
#